data_AF-A0A968LDX1-F1
#
_entry.id   AF-A0A968LDX1-F1
#
_cell.length_a   1.000
_cell.length_b   1.000
_cell.length_c   1.000
_cell.angle_alpha   90.00
_cell.angle_beta   90.00
_cell.angle_gamma   90.00
#
_symmetry.space_group_name_H-M   'P 1'
#
loop_
_entity.id
_entity.type
_entity.pdbx_description
1 polymer ?
#
loop_
_entity_poly.entity_id
_entity_poly.type
_entity_poly.pdbx_seq_one_letter_code
_entity_poly.pdbx_strand_id
1 'polypeptide(L)'
;MDWIEAAKQIFKLAKPKHFTNYNHCEECAEHDQTLIQADVDTISLEELGNPGWDPICFCHDQGKKYYMPALIRLSLETVHHEGYFEQFLFHLESNGEQNSLYRSCSAAQRRFIAAFVEHMIEHYPHEIEL
;
A
#
# COMPACT_ATOMS: atom_id res chain seq x y z
N MET A 1 -8.68 17.37 -4.41
CA MET A 1 -7.85 16.58 -5.35
C MET A 1 -8.49 15.21 -5.43
N ASP A 2 -8.58 14.61 -6.62
CA ASP A 2 -8.93 13.19 -6.71
C ASP A 2 -7.67 12.37 -6.41
N TRP A 3 -7.53 11.91 -5.17
CA TRP A 3 -6.34 11.19 -4.70
C TRP A 3 -6.18 9.84 -5.39
N ILE A 4 -7.27 9.14 -5.68
CA ILE A 4 -7.24 7.81 -6.28
C ILE A 4 -6.73 7.91 -7.72
N GLU A 5 -7.32 8.79 -8.52
CA GLU A 5 -6.90 8.96 -9.91
C GLU A 5 -5.49 9.56 -10.01
N ALA A 6 -5.13 10.50 -9.13
CA ALA A 6 -3.77 11.01 -9.07
C ALA A 6 -2.75 9.91 -8.72
N ALA A 7 -3.08 9.02 -7.76
CA ALA A 7 -2.23 7.90 -7.39
C ALA A 7 -2.02 6.95 -8.59
N LYS A 8 -3.08 6.60 -9.31
CA LYS A 8 -3.00 5.75 -10.52
C LYS A 8 -2.08 6.32 -11.58
N GLN A 9 -2.07 7.64 -11.79
CA GLN A 9 -1.17 8.28 -12.75
C GLN A 9 0.30 8.30 -12.26
N ILE A 10 0.52 8.65 -10.99
CA ILE A 10 1.87 8.79 -10.41
C ILE A 10 2.55 7.42 -10.20
N PHE A 11 1.76 6.39 -9.90
CA PHE A 11 2.20 5.02 -9.70
C PHE A 11 1.83 4.10 -10.87
N LYS A 12 1.70 4.66 -12.08
CA LYS A 12 1.43 3.89 -13.29
C LYS A 12 2.57 2.92 -13.60
N LEU A 13 2.41 1.67 -13.17
CA LEU A 13 3.37 0.58 -13.33
C LEU A 13 2.69 -0.63 -13.97
N ALA A 14 3.47 -1.39 -14.73
CA ALA A 14 3.01 -2.70 -15.19
C ALA A 14 2.87 -3.64 -13.99
N LYS A 15 1.83 -4.47 -13.97
CA LYS A 15 1.65 -5.49 -12.93
C LYS A 15 2.85 -6.44 -12.92
N PRO A 16 3.55 -6.61 -11.78
CA PRO A 16 4.58 -7.62 -11.62
C PRO A 16 4.05 -9.04 -11.89
N LYS A 17 4.92 -9.93 -12.36
CA LYS A 17 4.56 -11.37 -12.52
C LYS A 17 4.40 -12.08 -11.18
N HIS A 18 5.23 -11.67 -10.21
CA HIS A 18 5.25 -12.11 -8.83
C HIS A 18 5.47 -10.86 -7.97
N PHE A 19 4.97 -10.90 -6.75
CA PHE A 19 5.02 -9.84 -5.77
C PHE A 19 5.91 -10.19 -4.58
N THR A 20 6.06 -11.48 -4.25
CA THR A 20 6.87 -11.95 -3.11
C THR A 20 8.00 -12.87 -3.57
N ASN A 21 8.83 -13.33 -2.64
CA ASN A 21 9.71 -14.48 -2.88
C ASN A 21 8.92 -15.79 -2.75
N TYR A 22 8.09 -16.11 -3.75
CA TYR A 22 7.17 -17.24 -3.74
C TYR A 22 7.83 -18.63 -3.60
N ASN A 23 9.15 -18.75 -3.75
CA ASN A 23 9.90 -19.99 -3.53
C ASN A 23 10.48 -20.14 -2.11
N HIS A 24 10.26 -19.16 -1.22
CA HIS A 24 10.82 -19.16 0.14
C HIS A 24 10.09 -20.12 1.09
N CYS A 25 8.76 -20.02 1.15
CA CYS A 25 7.87 -20.85 1.98
C CYS A 25 6.44 -20.80 1.44
N GLU A 26 5.55 -21.63 1.99
CA GLU A 26 4.14 -21.71 1.58
C GLU A 26 3.38 -20.39 1.78
N GLU A 27 3.60 -19.70 2.90
CA GLU A 27 3.00 -18.38 3.19
C GLU A 27 3.36 -17.34 2.12
N CYS A 28 4.64 -17.26 1.73
CA CYS A 28 5.07 -16.35 0.67
C CYS A 28 4.40 -16.70 -0.67
N ALA A 29 4.23 -17.98 -0.99
CA ALA A 29 3.55 -18.43 -2.20
C ALA A 29 2.04 -18.10 -2.20
N GLU A 30 1.39 -18.26 -1.05
CA GLU A 30 -0.02 -17.90 -0.86
C GLU A 30 -0.23 -16.39 -1.04
N HIS A 31 0.57 -15.57 -0.36
CA HIS A 31 0.53 -14.12 -0.50
C HIS A 31 0.81 -13.66 -1.94
N ASP A 32 1.75 -14.31 -2.63
CA ASP A 32 2.01 -14.04 -4.04
C ASP A 32 0.77 -14.30 -4.90
N GLN A 33 0.11 -15.43 -4.69
CA GLN A 33 -1.07 -15.84 -5.44
C GLN A 33 -2.25 -14.89 -5.19
N THR A 34 -2.48 -14.46 -3.95
CA THR A 34 -3.50 -13.45 -3.60
C THR A 34 -3.27 -12.16 -4.38
N LEU A 35 -2.04 -11.64 -4.38
CA LEU A 35 -1.69 -10.43 -5.13
C LEU A 35 -1.73 -10.64 -6.66
N ILE A 36 -1.46 -11.83 -7.17
CA ILE A 36 -1.62 -12.12 -8.61
C ILE A 36 -3.10 -12.11 -9.03
N GLN A 37 -4.02 -12.49 -8.15
CA GLN A 37 -5.46 -12.60 -8.47
C GLN A 37 -6.21 -11.27 -8.42
N ALA A 38 -5.76 -10.32 -7.61
CA ALA A 38 -6.37 -8.98 -7.53
C ALA A 38 -5.56 -7.92 -8.29
N ASP A 39 -6.11 -6.74 -8.52
CA ASP A 39 -5.41 -5.58 -9.07
C ASP A 39 -5.67 -4.32 -8.24
N VAL A 40 -5.16 -3.18 -8.71
CA VAL A 40 -5.27 -1.91 -7.98
C VAL A 40 -6.71 -1.45 -7.75
N ASP A 41 -7.64 -1.88 -8.60
CA ASP A 41 -9.05 -1.49 -8.55
C ASP A 41 -9.90 -2.51 -7.76
N THR A 42 -9.46 -3.77 -7.70
CA THR A 42 -10.25 -4.88 -7.15
C THR A 42 -9.82 -5.37 -5.77
N ILE A 43 -8.56 -5.19 -5.37
CA ILE A 43 -8.08 -5.65 -4.05
C ILE A 43 -8.79 -4.93 -2.90
N SER A 44 -9.16 -5.65 -1.85
CA SER A 44 -9.98 -5.12 -0.76
C SER A 44 -9.40 -5.46 0.62
N LEU A 45 -10.12 -5.09 1.68
CA LEU A 45 -9.79 -5.52 3.04
C LEU A 45 -10.03 -7.02 3.27
N GLU A 46 -10.78 -7.71 2.41
CA GLU A 46 -10.85 -9.17 2.50
C GLU A 46 -9.48 -9.82 2.26
N GLU A 47 -8.69 -9.25 1.35
CA GLU A 47 -7.32 -9.71 1.08
C GLU A 47 -6.27 -9.07 2.00
N LEU A 48 -6.45 -7.81 2.41
CA LEU A 48 -5.40 -7.00 3.08
C LEU A 48 -5.71 -6.64 4.54
N GLY A 49 -6.95 -6.80 4.99
CA GLY A 49 -7.46 -6.24 6.25
C GLY A 49 -7.08 -7.01 7.51
N ASN A 50 -6.28 -8.08 7.40
CA ASN A 50 -5.72 -8.80 8.53
C ASN A 50 -4.25 -8.41 8.71
N PRO A 51 -3.89 -7.52 9.66
CA PRO A 51 -2.50 -7.10 9.86
C PRO A 51 -1.54 -8.26 10.14
N GLY A 52 -2.02 -9.34 10.75
CA GLY A 52 -1.24 -10.56 11.01
C GLY A 52 -1.08 -11.48 9.80
N TRP A 53 -1.76 -11.20 8.68
CA TRP A 53 -1.73 -11.99 7.44
C TRP A 53 -1.77 -11.11 6.18
N ASP A 54 -1.22 -9.89 6.26
CA ASP A 54 -1.26 -8.94 5.15
C ASP A 54 -0.18 -9.28 4.09
N PRO A 55 -0.58 -9.66 2.86
CA PRO A 55 0.35 -10.00 1.78
C PRO A 55 1.34 -8.88 1.42
N ILE A 56 0.97 -7.60 1.64
CA ILE A 56 1.81 -6.44 1.32
C ILE A 56 3.07 -6.42 2.19
N CYS A 57 3.04 -7.00 3.40
CA CYS A 57 4.21 -7.11 4.28
C CYS A 57 5.39 -7.87 3.62
N PHE A 58 5.08 -8.89 2.83
CA PHE A 58 6.07 -9.73 2.13
C PHE A 58 6.33 -9.28 0.68
N CYS A 59 5.60 -8.26 0.23
CA CYS A 59 5.68 -7.75 -1.12
C CYS A 59 6.97 -6.96 -1.35
N HIS A 60 7.63 -7.21 -2.48
CA HIS A 60 8.81 -6.46 -2.88
C HIS A 60 8.44 -5.02 -3.27
N ASP A 61 9.42 -4.12 -3.29
CA ASP A 61 9.18 -2.68 -3.49
C ASP A 61 8.37 -2.32 -4.75
N GLN A 62 8.60 -3.00 -5.88
CA GLN A 62 7.84 -2.72 -7.12
C GLN A 62 6.36 -3.08 -7.00
N GLY A 63 6.06 -4.09 -6.19
CA GLY A 63 4.72 -4.58 -5.95
C GLY A 63 3.97 -3.66 -4.99
N LYS A 64 4.64 -3.22 -3.92
CA LYS A 64 4.13 -2.14 -3.05
C LYS A 64 3.83 -0.87 -3.83
N LYS A 65 4.72 -0.48 -4.75
CA LYS A 65 4.48 0.66 -5.64
C LYS A 65 3.32 0.43 -6.60
N TYR A 66 3.17 -0.77 -7.16
CA TYR A 66 2.04 -1.13 -8.02
C TYR A 66 0.72 -0.99 -7.26
N TYR A 67 0.64 -1.50 -6.04
CA TYR A 67 -0.56 -1.43 -5.21
C TYR A 67 -0.80 -0.08 -4.51
N MET A 68 0.15 0.86 -4.55
CA MET A 68 0.02 2.16 -3.89
C MET A 68 -1.33 2.87 -4.15
N PRO A 69 -1.90 2.88 -5.38
CA PRO A 69 -3.23 3.44 -5.61
C PRO A 69 -4.34 2.73 -4.84
N ALA A 70 -4.27 1.40 -4.71
CA ALA A 70 -5.22 0.63 -3.92
C ALA A 70 -5.09 0.95 -2.43
N LEU A 71 -3.87 1.04 -1.91
CA LEU A 71 -3.64 1.36 -0.50
C LEU A 71 -4.23 2.73 -0.14
N ILE A 72 -4.02 3.72 -1.00
CA ILE A 72 -4.61 5.07 -0.87
C ILE A 72 -6.13 5.04 -0.94
N ARG A 73 -6.69 4.29 -1.90
CA ARG A 73 -8.14 4.09 -2.02
C ARG A 73 -8.71 3.49 -0.74
N LEU A 74 -8.12 2.39 -0.25
CA LEU A 74 -8.57 1.71 0.96
C LEU A 74 -8.48 2.63 2.19
N SER A 75 -7.41 3.41 2.34
CA SER A 75 -7.30 4.38 3.43
C SER A 75 -8.43 5.41 3.42
N LEU A 76 -8.86 5.88 2.24
CA LEU A 76 -9.96 6.84 2.12
C LEU A 76 -11.34 6.18 2.29
N GLU A 77 -11.54 5.02 1.66
CA GLU A 77 -12.82 4.30 1.70
C GLU A 77 -13.16 3.86 3.11
N THR A 78 -12.16 3.45 3.89
CA THR A 78 -12.34 2.80 5.20
C THR A 78 -12.17 3.74 6.39
N VAL A 79 -11.87 5.02 6.13
CA VAL A 79 -11.44 6.00 7.15
C VAL A 79 -12.42 6.13 8.33
N HIS A 80 -13.72 6.00 8.09
CA HIS A 80 -14.74 6.19 9.13
C HIS A 80 -15.21 4.88 9.81
N HIS A 81 -14.60 3.72 9.53
CA HIS A 81 -15.05 2.43 10.06
C HIS A 81 -13.89 1.48 10.36
N GLU A 82 -13.33 0.83 9.34
CA GLU A 82 -12.34 -0.24 9.51
C GLU A 82 -10.90 0.30 9.62
N GLY A 83 -10.63 1.51 9.11
CA GLY A 83 -9.38 2.24 9.35
C GLY A 83 -8.12 1.61 8.76
N TYR A 84 -8.01 1.47 7.42
CA TYR A 84 -6.80 0.94 6.77
C TYR A 84 -5.57 1.86 6.85
N PHE A 85 -5.73 3.12 7.26
CA PHE A 85 -4.67 4.12 7.19
C PHE A 85 -3.46 3.77 8.10
N GLU A 86 -3.68 3.16 9.26
CA GLU A 86 -2.59 2.71 10.14
C GLU A 86 -1.74 1.62 9.49
N GLN A 87 -2.38 0.64 8.84
CA GLN A 87 -1.69 -0.40 8.09
C GLN A 87 -0.90 0.20 6.91
N PHE A 88 -1.47 1.21 6.24
CA PHE A 88 -0.76 1.96 5.22
C PHE A 88 0.51 2.65 5.78
N LEU A 89 0.42 3.32 6.93
CA LEU A 89 1.57 3.94 7.60
C LEU A 89 2.63 2.89 7.96
N PHE A 90 2.22 1.74 8.48
CA PHE A 90 3.11 0.62 8.78
C PHE A 90 3.92 0.17 7.54
N HIS A 91 3.33 0.18 6.35
CA HIS A 91 4.06 -0.14 5.11
C HIS A 91 5.06 0.93 4.68
N LEU A 92 4.82 2.20 5.05
CA LEU A 92 5.75 3.30 4.83
C LEU A 92 6.87 3.32 5.86
N GLU A 93 6.60 2.83 7.06
CA GLU A 93 7.59 2.67 8.12
C GLU A 93 8.49 1.48 7.82
N SER A 94 9.80 1.71 7.84
CA SER A 94 10.78 0.65 7.67
C SER A 94 12.12 1.12 8.24
N ASN A 95 13.21 0.52 7.78
CA ASN A 95 14.59 0.65 8.24
C ASN A 95 15.21 2.06 8.11
N GLY A 96 14.52 3.10 8.58
CA GLY A 96 14.91 4.52 8.52
C GLY A 96 15.30 4.96 7.11
N GLU A 97 16.47 5.58 7.00
CA GLU A 97 17.05 6.02 5.71
C GLU A 97 17.33 4.85 4.73
N GLN A 98 17.36 3.61 5.22
CA GLN A 98 17.52 2.39 4.43
C GLN A 98 16.19 1.75 4.01
N ASN A 99 15.06 2.45 4.20
CA ASN A 99 13.77 2.00 3.71
C ASN A 99 13.82 1.77 2.19
N SER A 100 13.70 0.50 1.78
CA SER A 100 13.84 0.06 0.39
C SER A 100 12.73 0.65 -0.49
N LEU A 101 11.49 0.68 0.00
CA LEU A 101 10.35 1.31 -0.67
C LEU A 101 10.63 2.80 -0.93
N TYR A 102 11.05 3.56 0.09
CA TYR A 102 11.38 4.98 -0.04
C TYR A 102 12.45 5.23 -1.12
N ARG A 103 13.51 4.41 -1.11
CA ARG A 103 14.62 4.50 -2.07
C ARG A 103 14.21 4.10 -3.49
N SER A 104 13.26 3.17 -3.63
CA SER A 104 12.73 2.73 -4.92
C SER A 104 11.73 3.71 -5.56
N CYS A 105 11.15 4.60 -4.76
CA CYS A 105 10.21 5.62 -5.21
C CYS A 105 10.92 6.77 -5.95
N SER A 106 10.25 7.36 -6.94
CA SER A 106 10.70 8.61 -7.55
C SER A 106 10.46 9.80 -6.61
N ALA A 107 11.08 10.95 -6.90
CA ALA A 107 10.81 12.17 -6.13
C ALA A 107 9.34 12.62 -6.23
N ALA A 108 8.65 12.34 -7.34
CA ALA A 108 7.23 12.63 -7.48
C ALA A 108 6.37 11.70 -6.60
N GLN A 109 6.69 10.40 -6.60
CA GLN A 109 6.01 9.39 -5.77
C GLN A 109 6.16 9.71 -4.27
N ARG A 110 7.36 10.05 -3.81
CA ARG A 110 7.59 10.43 -2.41
C ARG A 110 6.82 11.68 -2.01
N ARG A 111 6.84 12.73 -2.84
CA ARG A 111 6.07 13.96 -2.57
C ARG A 111 4.57 13.71 -2.51
N PHE A 112 4.08 12.83 -3.37
CA PHE A 112 2.67 12.46 -3.38
C PHE A 112 2.26 11.69 -2.12
N ILE A 113 3.04 10.69 -1.70
CA ILE A 113 2.80 9.95 -0.45
C ILE A 113 2.79 10.92 0.74
N ALA A 114 3.77 11.81 0.85
CA ALA A 114 3.83 12.79 1.93
C ALA A 114 2.60 13.71 1.96
N ALA A 115 2.19 14.24 0.80
CA ALA A 115 1.00 15.09 0.69
C ALA A 115 -0.30 14.33 1.03
N PHE A 116 -0.37 13.04 0.70
CA PHE A 116 -1.51 12.21 1.08
C PHE A 116 -1.58 11.98 2.60
N VAL A 117 -0.44 11.67 3.24
CA VAL A 117 -0.38 11.53 4.70
C VAL A 117 -0.77 12.83 5.40
N GLU A 118 -0.25 13.96 4.93
CA GLU A 118 -0.63 15.29 5.43
C GLU A 118 -2.15 15.52 5.31
N HIS A 119 -2.73 15.20 4.16
CA HIS A 119 -4.18 15.30 3.95
C HIS A 119 -4.98 14.46 4.95
N MET A 120 -4.57 13.21 5.20
CA MET A 120 -5.24 12.32 6.15
C MET A 120 -5.21 12.91 7.56
N ILE A 121 -4.05 13.42 7.99
CA ILE A 121 -3.89 14.07 9.31
C ILE A 121 -4.74 15.34 9.43
N GLU A 122 -4.78 16.16 8.39
CA GLU A 122 -5.53 17.43 8.42
C GLU A 122 -7.06 17.24 8.41
N HIS A 123 -7.56 16.22 7.71
CA HIS A 123 -8.99 16.08 7.43
C HIS A 123 -9.68 14.96 8.22
N TYR A 124 -8.92 13.99 8.73
CA TYR A 124 -9.43 12.87 9.51
C TYR A 124 -8.65 12.68 10.83
N PRO A 125 -8.41 13.74 11.62
CA PRO A 125 -7.58 13.65 12.82
C PRO A 125 -8.21 12.83 13.96
N HIS A 126 -9.52 12.58 13.93
CA HIS A 126 -10.21 11.82 14.98
C HIS A 126 -10.23 10.32 14.70
N GLU A 127 -10.01 9.94 13.44
CA GLU A 127 -9.98 8.57 12.95
C GLU A 127 -8.57 7.98 12.98
N ILE A 128 -7.55 8.78 13.29
CA ILE A 128 -6.17 8.33 13.44
C ILE A 128 -5.92 8.07 14.93
N GLU A 129 -5.87 6.79 15.32
CA GLU A 129 -5.48 6.41 16.68
C GLU A 129 -3.94 6.41 16.77
N LEU A 130 -3.38 7.33 17.54
CA LEU A 130 -1.93 7.42 17.83
C LEU A 130 -1.58 6.78 19.18
#